data_AF-A0A1F6NMB7-F1
#
_entry.id   AF-A0A1F6NMB7-F1
#
_cell.length_a   1.000
_cell.length_b   1.000
_cell.length_c   1.000
_cell.angle_alpha   90.00
_cell.angle_beta   90.00
_cell.angle_gamma   90.00
#
_symmetry.space_group_name_H-M   'P 1'
#
loop_
_entity.id
_entity.type
_entity.pdbx_description
1 polymer ?
#
loop_
_entity_poly.entity_id
_entity_poly.type
_entity_poly.pdbx_seq_one_letter_code
_entity_poly.pdbx_strand_id
1 'polypeptide(L)'
;MVTFFYNSSPRGETMKDQNAALYAVLSVVFLFLLVAYVINLGWSGSKAMMQIMTILEKKNTWVTAQEIVENGSTPLQHYNVKSFLDELVTKGLIEREYKEEEEGQYRGIPNRYQLTLRGREYLAQKRAKRKSKK
;
A
#
# COMPACT_ATOMS: atom_id res chain seq x y z
N MET A 1 56.81 46.31 -24.93
CA MET A 1 55.43 46.02 -24.46
C MET A 1 55.21 44.53 -24.63
N VAL A 2 55.28 43.76 -23.55
CA VAL A 2 55.07 42.30 -23.58
C VAL A 2 53.59 42.06 -23.37
N THR A 3 52.88 41.62 -24.42
CA THR A 3 51.45 41.35 -24.38
C THR A 3 51.21 39.97 -23.78
N PHE A 4 50.77 39.93 -22.52
CA PHE A 4 50.23 38.74 -21.88
C PHE A 4 48.81 38.49 -22.39
N PHE A 5 48.62 37.41 -23.15
CA PHE A 5 47.29 36.90 -23.44
C PHE A 5 46.77 36.14 -22.21
N TYR A 6 45.88 36.79 -21.45
CA TYR A 6 45.09 36.13 -20.42
C TYR A 6 44.13 35.14 -21.10
N ASN A 7 44.44 33.85 -21.02
CA ASN A 7 43.48 32.78 -21.31
C ASN A 7 42.48 32.74 -20.14
N SER A 8 41.40 33.51 -20.22
CA SER A 8 40.21 33.29 -19.41
C SER A 8 39.49 32.06 -19.96
N SER A 9 40.00 30.86 -19.67
CA SER A 9 39.21 29.63 -19.83
C SER A 9 37.93 29.78 -19.00
N PRO A 10 36.72 29.58 -19.56
CA PRO A 10 35.45 29.84 -18.89
C PRO A 10 35.12 28.69 -17.94
N ARG A 11 35.99 28.43 -16.96
CA ARG A 11 35.83 27.35 -15.96
C ARG A 11 34.57 27.54 -15.11
N GLY A 12 34.07 28.77 -14.96
CA GLY A 12 32.88 29.08 -14.17
C GLY A 12 31.54 28.74 -14.85
N GLU A 13 31.46 28.82 -16.18
CA GLU A 13 30.24 28.42 -16.92
C GLU A 13 30.13 26.91 -17.01
N THR A 14 31.25 26.22 -17.31
CA THR A 14 31.28 24.76 -17.36
C THR A 14 30.93 24.09 -16.03
N MET A 15 31.24 24.74 -14.88
CA MET A 15 30.86 24.22 -13.55
C MET A 15 29.36 24.39 -13.26
N LYS A 16 28.72 25.45 -13.77
CA LYS A 16 27.26 25.63 -13.64
C LYS A 16 26.51 24.61 -14.50
N ASP A 17 26.98 24.36 -15.72
CA ASP A 17 26.37 23.38 -16.62
C ASP A 17 26.54 21.94 -16.12
N GLN A 18 27.71 21.62 -15.53
CA GLN A 18 27.93 20.33 -14.87
C GLN A 18 27.03 20.13 -13.66
N ASN A 19 26.85 21.16 -12.83
CA ASN A 19 25.94 21.11 -11.70
C ASN A 19 24.48 20.99 -12.15
N ALA A 20 24.07 21.73 -13.19
CA ALA A 20 22.73 21.63 -13.77
C ALA A 20 22.45 20.23 -14.33
N ALA A 21 23.41 19.63 -15.03
CA ALA A 21 23.33 18.25 -15.49
C ALA A 21 23.25 17.26 -14.32
N LEU A 22 24.02 17.47 -13.25
CA LEU A 22 23.99 16.65 -12.05
C LEU A 22 22.62 16.72 -11.34
N TYR A 23 22.06 17.91 -11.14
CA TYR A 23 20.73 18.09 -10.55
C TYR A 23 19.64 17.50 -11.44
N ALA A 24 19.75 17.60 -12.77
CA ALA A 24 18.82 16.98 -13.70
C ALA A 24 18.82 15.46 -13.54
N VAL A 25 20.00 14.82 -13.54
CA VAL A 25 20.13 13.36 -13.33
C VAL A 25 19.59 12.94 -11.97
N LEU A 26 19.95 13.65 -10.90
CA LEU A 26 19.46 13.35 -9.55
C LEU A 26 17.94 13.51 -9.44
N SER A 27 17.36 14.54 -10.08
CA SER A 27 15.91 14.76 -10.05
C SER A 27 15.14 13.66 -10.78
N VAL A 28 15.66 13.16 -11.92
CA VAL A 28 15.06 12.06 -12.66
C VAL A 28 15.14 10.75 -11.88
N VAL A 29 16.30 10.45 -11.27
CA VAL A 29 16.47 9.27 -10.42
C VAL A 29 15.56 9.32 -9.20
N PHE A 30 15.48 10.47 -8.53
CA PHE A 30 14.62 10.66 -7.37
C PHE A 30 13.14 10.49 -7.73
N LEU A 31 12.69 11.08 -8.86
CA LEU A 31 11.33 10.90 -9.36
C LEU A 31 11.03 9.42 -9.65
N PHE A 32 11.97 8.70 -10.27
CA PHE A 32 11.81 7.28 -10.58
C PHE A 32 11.70 6.42 -9.31
N LEU A 33 12.52 6.71 -8.29
CA LEU A 33 12.45 6.04 -7.00
C LEU A 33 11.14 6.34 -6.27
N LEU A 34 10.66 7.58 -6.33
CA LEU A 34 9.39 7.97 -5.72
C LEU A 34 8.21 7.28 -6.39
N VAL A 35 8.20 7.21 -7.72
CA VAL A 35 7.19 6.45 -8.48
C VAL A 35 7.25 4.97 -8.14
N ALA A 36 8.44 4.37 -8.10
CA ALA A 36 8.61 2.97 -7.71
C ALA A 36 8.14 2.70 -6.27
N TYR A 37 8.43 3.62 -5.35
CA TYR A 37 7.97 3.54 -3.96
C TYR A 37 6.45 3.59 -3.85
N VAL A 38 5.80 4.54 -4.53
CA VAL A 38 4.34 4.68 -4.56
C VAL A 38 3.67 3.44 -5.18
N ILE A 39 4.21 2.90 -6.28
CA ILE A 39 3.71 1.68 -6.91
C ILE A 39 3.84 0.48 -5.95
N ASN A 40 4.98 0.34 -5.27
CA ASN A 40 5.20 -0.75 -4.32
C ASN A 40 4.26 -0.67 -3.10
N LEU A 41 3.99 0.53 -2.58
CA LEU A 41 3.00 0.75 -1.52
C LEU A 41 1.59 0.33 -1.95
N GLY A 42 1.16 0.78 -3.14
CA GLY A 42 -0.17 0.46 -3.67
C GLY A 42 -0.36 -1.04 -3.95
N TRP A 43 0.69 -1.73 -4.42
CA TRP A 43 0.60 -3.15 -4.72
C TRP A 43 0.57 -4.03 -3.46
N SER A 44 1.30 -3.63 -2.42
CA SER A 44 1.34 -4.34 -1.15
C SER A 44 -0.02 -4.32 -0.43
N GLY A 45 -0.68 -3.15 -0.39
CA GLY A 45 -2.01 -3.00 0.21
C GLY A 45 -3.07 -3.87 -0.47
N SER A 46 -3.04 -3.97 -1.81
CA SER A 46 -3.98 -4.82 -2.55
C SER A 46 -3.81 -6.31 -2.28
N LYS A 47 -2.61 -6.78 -1.93
CA LYS A 47 -2.37 -8.19 -1.57
C LYS A 47 -2.90 -8.50 -0.17
N ALA A 48 -2.62 -7.62 0.79
CA ALA A 48 -3.11 -7.76 2.16
C ALA A 48 -4.64 -7.80 2.23
N MET A 49 -5.33 -6.87 1.55
CA MET A 49 -6.80 -6.86 1.47
C MET A 49 -7.36 -8.17 0.88
N MET A 50 -6.72 -8.70 -0.18
CA MET A 50 -7.14 -9.95 -0.80
C MET A 50 -6.99 -11.14 0.16
N GLN A 51 -5.91 -11.17 0.93
CA GLN A 51 -5.69 -12.21 1.95
C GLN A 51 -6.75 -12.14 3.06
N ILE A 52 -7.03 -10.94 3.59
CA ILE A 52 -8.09 -10.74 4.60
C ILE A 52 -9.43 -11.26 4.07
N MET A 53 -9.83 -10.85 2.87
CA MET A 53 -11.09 -11.30 2.26
C MET A 53 -11.13 -12.83 2.04
N THR A 54 -9.99 -13.44 1.69
CA THR A 54 -9.89 -14.90 1.50
C THR A 54 -10.00 -15.65 2.84
N ILE A 55 -9.43 -15.11 3.92
CA ILE A 55 -9.55 -15.67 5.27
C ILE A 55 -11.02 -15.62 5.72
N LEU A 56 -11.69 -14.47 5.51
CA LEU A 56 -13.10 -14.30 5.85
C LEU A 56 -14.00 -15.24 5.03
N GLU A 57 -13.72 -15.43 3.74
CA GLU A 57 -14.43 -16.39 2.89
C GLU A 57 -14.27 -17.83 3.41
N LYS A 58 -13.05 -18.22 3.83
CA LYS A 58 -12.75 -19.56 4.34
C LYS A 58 -13.46 -19.85 5.67
N LYS A 59 -13.54 -18.88 6.57
CA LYS A 59 -14.19 -19.04 7.88
C LYS A 59 -15.72 -19.06 7.75
N ASN A 60 -16.28 -18.30 6.80
CA ASN A 60 -17.72 -18.18 6.54
C ASN A 60 -18.57 -17.78 7.77
N THR A 61 -17.93 -17.34 8.85
CA THR A 61 -18.52 -16.87 10.10
C THR A 61 -17.97 -15.48 10.43
N TRP A 62 -18.48 -14.88 11.50
CA TRP A 62 -17.92 -13.67 12.08
C TRP A 62 -16.54 -13.95 12.70
N VAL A 63 -15.52 -13.19 12.28
CA VAL A 63 -14.10 -13.39 12.66
C VAL A 63 -13.55 -12.12 13.30
N THR A 64 -12.75 -12.26 14.34
CA THR A 64 -12.10 -11.09 14.98
C THR A 64 -10.87 -10.61 14.22
N ALA A 65 -10.46 -9.35 14.43
CA ALA A 65 -9.23 -8.83 13.84
C ALA A 65 -7.99 -9.65 14.25
N GLN A 66 -7.96 -10.15 15.49
CA GLN A 66 -6.88 -11.00 15.99
C GLN A 66 -6.84 -12.33 15.26
N GLU A 67 -7.98 -13.00 15.09
CA GLU A 67 -8.07 -14.25 14.32
C GLU A 67 -7.61 -14.05 12.86
N ILE A 68 -7.87 -12.88 12.25
CA ILE A 68 -7.39 -12.57 10.90
C ILE A 68 -5.86 -12.46 10.86
N VAL A 69 -5.24 -11.86 11.89
CA VAL A 69 -3.78 -11.75 12.01
C VAL A 69 -3.14 -13.13 12.23
N GLU A 70 -3.72 -13.95 13.10
CA GLU A 70 -3.23 -15.30 13.41
C GLU A 70 -3.35 -16.26 12.23
N ASN A 71 -4.42 -16.15 11.43
CA ASN A 71 -4.61 -16.95 10.22
C ASN A 71 -3.91 -16.34 8.99
N GLY A 72 -3.30 -15.16 9.14
CA GLY A 72 -2.59 -14.46 8.10
C GLY A 72 -1.17 -15.00 7.89
N SER A 73 -0.67 -14.93 6.65
CA SER A 73 0.76 -15.08 6.41
C SER A 73 1.51 -13.90 7.05
N THR A 74 2.79 -14.07 7.40
CA THR A 74 3.70 -13.04 7.98
C THR A 74 3.61 -11.62 7.39
N PRO A 75 3.27 -11.39 6.10
CA PRO A 75 3.00 -10.05 5.60
C PRO A 75 1.91 -9.30 6.39
N LEU A 76 0.82 -9.96 6.79
CA LEU A 76 -0.29 -9.30 7.50
C LEU A 76 0.10 -8.79 8.89
N GLN A 77 1.11 -9.39 9.53
CA GLN A 77 1.62 -8.96 10.84
C GLN A 77 2.44 -7.66 10.75
N HIS A 78 3.01 -7.35 9.59
CA HIS A 78 3.78 -6.12 9.38
C HIS A 78 2.93 -4.90 8.98
N TYR A 79 1.66 -5.12 8.60
CA TYR A 79 0.77 -4.03 8.20
C TYR A 79 -0.30 -3.74 9.25
N ASN A 80 -0.78 -2.49 9.27
CA ASN A 80 -1.90 -2.09 10.11
C ASN A 80 -3.20 -2.72 9.58
N VAL A 81 -3.52 -3.94 10.04
CA VAL A 81 -4.70 -4.71 9.62
C VAL A 81 -5.99 -3.92 9.83
N LYS A 82 -6.05 -3.08 10.86
CA LYS A 82 -7.20 -2.20 11.13
C LYS A 82 -7.48 -1.27 9.95
N SER A 83 -6.45 -0.63 9.37
CA SER A 83 -6.61 0.26 8.22
C SER A 83 -7.21 -0.46 7.01
N PHE A 84 -6.80 -1.71 6.76
CA PHE A 84 -7.37 -2.49 5.66
C PHE A 84 -8.79 -2.96 5.94
N LEU A 85 -9.11 -3.32 7.19
CA LEU A 85 -10.47 -3.66 7.57
C LEU A 85 -11.39 -2.45 7.41
N ASP A 86 -10.99 -1.28 7.87
CA ASP A 86 -11.75 -0.03 7.69
C ASP A 86 -11.96 0.31 6.21
N GLU A 87 -10.94 0.11 5.37
CA GLU A 87 -11.05 0.34 3.93
C GLU A 87 -12.00 -0.67 3.26
N LEU A 88 -11.94 -1.95 3.64
CA LEU A 88 -12.84 -2.99 3.13
C LEU A 88 -14.30 -2.75 3.56
N VAL A 89 -14.51 -2.26 4.79
CA VAL A 89 -15.84 -1.84 5.29
C VAL A 89 -16.35 -0.65 4.48
N THR A 90 -15.51 0.38 4.29
CA THR A 90 -15.87 1.58 3.51
C THR A 90 -16.25 1.21 2.06
N LYS A 91 -15.61 0.20 1.49
CA LYS A 91 -15.94 -0.34 0.15
C LYS A 91 -17.18 -1.24 0.13
N GLY A 92 -17.78 -1.55 1.28
CA GLY A 92 -18.92 -2.46 1.41
C GLY A 92 -18.59 -3.92 1.07
N LEU A 93 -17.31 -4.30 1.15
CA LEU A 93 -16.85 -5.66 0.84
C LEU A 93 -16.89 -6.56 2.08
N ILE A 94 -16.81 -5.97 3.27
CA ILE A 94 -17.00 -6.66 4.54
C ILE A 94 -17.97 -5.85 5.42
N GLU A 95 -18.69 -6.54 6.28
CA GLU A 95 -19.51 -5.97 7.35
C GLU A 95 -18.78 -6.12 8.69
N ARG A 96 -19.12 -5.25 9.64
CA ARG A 96 -18.56 -5.26 10.99
C ARG A 96 -19.68 -5.30 12.02
N GLU A 97 -19.49 -6.11 13.06
CA GLU A 97 -20.42 -6.26 14.17
C GLU A 97 -19.78 -5.75 15.45
N TYR A 98 -20.54 -4.97 16.21
CA TYR A 98 -20.19 -4.50 17.53
C TYR A 98 -20.88 -5.43 18.54
N LYS A 99 -20.11 -6.31 19.17
CA LYS A 99 -20.62 -7.06 20.33
C LYS A 99 -20.54 -6.17 21.57
N GLU A 100 -21.68 -5.94 22.21
CA GLU A 100 -21.76 -5.42 23.57
C GLU A 100 -21.61 -6.59 24.55
N GLU A 101 -20.38 -6.89 25.00
CA GLU A 101 -20.17 -7.79 26.16
C GLU A 101 -19.18 -7.14 27.14
N GLU A 102 -19.77 -6.77 28.30
CA GLU A 102 -19.30 -6.67 29.70
C GLU A 102 -18.12 -5.76 30.13
N GLU A 103 -18.51 -4.82 31.02
CA GLU A 103 -17.77 -4.08 32.06
C GLU A 103 -16.25 -3.87 31.92
N GLY A 104 -15.89 -2.61 31.65
CA GLY A 104 -14.53 -2.11 31.88
C GLY A 104 -13.69 -2.00 30.61
N GLN A 105 -13.61 -0.77 30.09
CA GLN A 105 -12.43 -0.26 29.38
C GLN A 105 -12.29 -0.42 27.86
N TYR A 106 -13.28 -0.86 27.08
CA TYR A 106 -13.23 -0.66 25.61
C TYR A 106 -14.61 -0.41 24.97
N ARG A 107 -15.15 0.80 25.12
CA ARG A 107 -16.29 1.25 24.30
C ARG A 107 -15.82 1.55 22.87
N GLY A 108 -16.35 0.82 21.88
CA GLY A 108 -16.40 1.28 20.47
C GLY A 108 -15.50 0.59 19.44
N ILE A 109 -14.84 -0.52 19.76
CA ILE A 109 -14.05 -1.27 18.75
C ILE A 109 -14.97 -2.33 18.10
N PRO A 110 -15.14 -2.32 16.76
CA PRO A 110 -15.82 -3.41 16.07
C PRO A 110 -14.99 -4.68 16.23
N ASN A 111 -15.57 -5.68 16.88
CA ASN A 111 -14.84 -6.86 17.32
C ASN A 111 -14.89 -7.99 16.30
N ARG A 112 -15.85 -7.96 15.36
CA ARG A 112 -16.03 -9.04 14.40
C ARG A 112 -16.32 -8.51 13.00
N TYR A 113 -15.84 -9.26 12.01
CA TYR A 113 -15.95 -8.94 10.60
C TYR A 113 -16.48 -10.16 9.84
N GLN A 114 -17.28 -9.92 8.80
CA GLN A 114 -17.77 -10.95 7.90
C GLN A 114 -17.76 -10.44 6.45
N LEU A 115 -17.58 -11.36 5.51
CA LEU A 115 -17.61 -11.04 4.08
C LEU A 115 -19.06 -10.82 3.61
N THR A 116 -19.34 -9.66 2.99
CA THR A 116 -20.65 -9.37 2.40
C THR A 116 -20.88 -10.16 1.11
N LEU A 117 -22.11 -10.18 0.60
CA LEU A 117 -22.41 -10.74 -0.71
C LEU A 117 -21.56 -10.08 -1.81
N ARG A 118 -21.45 -8.75 -1.77
CA ARG A 118 -20.62 -7.96 -2.70
C ARG A 118 -19.13 -8.31 -2.57
N GLY A 119 -18.65 -8.57 -1.36
CA GLY A 119 -17.30 -9.06 -1.10
C GLY A 119 -17.00 -10.40 -1.76
N ARG A 120 -17.95 -11.35 -1.67
CA ARG A 120 -17.85 -12.67 -2.32
C ARG A 120 -17.81 -12.55 -3.84
N GLU A 121 -18.70 -11.74 -4.42
CA GLU A 121 -18.72 -11.48 -5.86
C GLU A 121 -17.41 -10.84 -6.34
N TYR A 122 -16.87 -9.88 -5.58
CA TYR A 122 -15.60 -9.26 -5.88
C TYR A 122 -14.45 -10.28 -5.92
N LEU A 123 -14.38 -11.22 -4.97
CA LEU A 123 -13.41 -12.31 -5.00
C LEU A 123 -13.60 -13.22 -6.21
N ALA A 124 -14.84 -13.62 -6.51
CA ALA A 124 -15.17 -14.45 -7.65
C ALA A 124 -14.74 -13.78 -8.97
N GLN A 125 -15.03 -12.49 -9.15
CA GLN A 125 -14.61 -11.72 -10.33
C GLN A 125 -13.09 -11.61 -10.43
N LYS A 126 -12.39 -11.36 -9.32
CA LYS A 126 -10.92 -11.29 -9.31
C LYS A 126 -10.28 -12.63 -9.67
N ARG A 127 -10.87 -13.76 -9.23
CA ARG A 127 -10.46 -15.12 -9.62
C ARG A 127 -10.75 -15.39 -11.09
N ALA A 128 -11.94 -15.04 -11.58
CA ALA A 128 -12.35 -15.24 -12.98
C ALA A 128 -11.45 -14.47 -13.96
N LYS A 129 -11.13 -13.21 -13.64
CA LYS A 129 -10.20 -12.39 -14.44
C LYS A 129 -8.78 -12.98 -14.52
N ARG A 130 -8.36 -13.74 -13.50
CA ARG A 130 -7.07 -14.45 -13.53
C ARG A 130 -7.13 -15.71 -14.39
N LYS A 131 -8.28 -16.39 -14.48
CA LYS A 131 -8.47 -17.57 -15.33
C LYS A 131 -8.54 -17.22 -16.82
N SER A 132 -9.19 -16.11 -17.19
CA SER A 132 -9.33 -15.68 -18.59
C SER A 132 -8.04 -15.15 -19.24
N LYS A 133 -6.96 -14.92 -18.45
CA LYS A 133 -5.65 -14.46 -18.95
C LYS A 133 -4.63 -15.59 -19.14
N LYS A 134 -5.03 -16.83 -18.87
CA LYS A 134 -4.20 -18.03 -19.03
C LYS A 134 -4.77 -18.87 -20.16
#